data_AF-A0A951T7L8-F1
#
_entry.id   AF-A0A951T7L8-F1
#
_cell.length_a   1.000
_cell.length_b   1.000
_cell.length_c   1.000
_cell.angle_alpha   90.00
_cell.angle_beta   90.00
_cell.angle_gamma   90.00
#
_symmetry.space_group_name_H-M   'P 1'
#
loop_
_entity.id
_entity.type
_entity.pdbx_description
1 polymer ?
#
loop_
_entity_poly.entity_id
_entity_poly.type
_entity_poly.pdbx_seq_one_letter_code
_entity_poly.pdbx_strand_id
1 'polypeptide(L)'
;MNDKQTLIKLQALDQTDPWEWGPGTEDFLLGVLQGDFSDPDGLLLAAHLAGNYVVVNDELVDALLDILGDSKAPEELRGTAAISLGPALEDADMNELDDPDEYDDCCISPQMFRKTCKTLASLYRDADIPKLVRRRVLEAAVRSPQSWQKDAIRAAYASGDEDWVLTAVFCMGYVKGFEREILAALNSPNPDIHLHAVEAAGNWELDAAWPHVEGLLTSKDTDRELLMFAMDAAAQIKPKVAGKLIKPFAQSKDEEIADVALEALEAIECALNSDSNDNGRTW
;
A
#
# COMPACT_ATOMS: atom_id res chain seq x y z
N MET A 1 9.24 27.30 14.60
CA MET A 1 9.72 27.63 13.24
C MET A 1 8.71 28.56 12.60
N ASN A 2 9.08 29.33 11.58
CA ASN A 2 8.08 29.91 10.68
C ASN A 2 7.72 28.91 9.57
N ASP A 3 6.61 29.13 8.87
CA ASP A 3 6.08 28.20 7.87
C ASP A 3 7.10 27.85 6.78
N LYS A 4 7.90 28.83 6.34
CA LYS A 4 8.95 28.60 5.34
C LYS A 4 10.02 27.63 5.83
N GLN A 5 10.45 27.75 7.09
CA GLN A 5 11.43 26.82 7.68
C GLN A 5 10.83 25.42 7.87
N THR A 6 9.56 25.35 8.26
CA THR A 6 8.83 24.09 8.38
C THR A 6 8.75 23.36 7.04
N LEU A 7 8.34 24.06 5.97
CA LEU A 7 8.24 23.47 4.63
C LEU A 7 9.59 22.95 4.11
N ILE A 8 10.67 23.71 4.28
CA ILE A 8 12.02 23.26 3.89
C ILE A 8 12.42 21.98 4.64
N LYS A 9 12.07 21.88 5.94
CA LYS A 9 12.37 20.69 6.72
C LYS A 9 11.56 19.48 6.26
N LEU A 10 10.27 19.65 5.95
CA LEU A 10 9.44 18.58 5.38
C LEU A 10 9.99 18.08 4.04
N GLN A 11 10.35 18.99 3.14
CA GLN A 11 10.95 18.64 1.85
C GLN A 11 12.30 17.92 2.00
N ALA A 12 13.09 18.27 3.01
CA ALA A 12 14.33 17.56 3.29
C ALA A 12 14.08 16.13 3.78
N LEU A 13 13.09 15.92 4.65
CA LEU A 13 12.68 14.57 5.09
C LEU A 13 12.23 13.72 3.90
N ASP A 14 11.42 14.29 3.00
CA ASP A 14 10.91 13.59 1.80
C ASP A 14 12.04 13.12 0.85
N GLN A 15 13.17 13.84 0.83
CA GLN A 15 14.33 13.52 -0.01
C GLN A 15 15.37 12.65 0.71
N THR A 16 15.11 12.28 1.96
CA THR A 16 16.04 11.53 2.80
C THR A 16 15.42 10.17 3.08
N ASP A 17 16.20 9.10 2.93
CA ASP A 17 15.72 7.77 3.25
C ASP A 17 15.16 7.73 4.68
N PRO A 18 13.97 7.15 4.92
CA PRO A 18 13.33 7.20 6.23
C PRO A 18 14.20 6.70 7.39
N TRP A 19 15.06 5.71 7.13
CA TRP A 19 16.01 5.14 8.10
C TRP A 19 17.10 6.12 8.56
N GLU A 20 17.33 7.19 7.79
CA GLU A 20 18.28 8.25 8.10
C GLU A 20 17.62 9.44 8.82
N TRP A 21 16.31 9.42 9.05
CA TRP A 21 15.62 10.49 9.75
C TRP A 21 16.12 10.61 11.19
N GLY A 22 16.34 11.86 11.63
CA GLY A 22 16.88 12.15 12.96
C GLY A 22 15.86 11.95 14.08
N PRO A 23 16.32 11.80 15.34
CA PRO A 23 15.42 11.70 16.50
C PRO A 23 14.53 12.94 16.65
N GLY A 24 13.28 12.75 17.08
CA GLY A 24 12.29 13.82 17.22
C GLY A 24 11.67 14.26 15.89
N THR A 25 11.71 13.40 14.87
CA THR A 25 11.01 13.62 13.61
C THR A 25 9.50 13.45 13.82
N GLU A 26 9.11 12.45 14.59
CA GLU A 26 7.76 12.19 15.08
C GLU A 26 7.17 13.41 15.81
N ASP A 27 7.89 13.99 16.77
CA ASP A 27 7.48 15.19 17.50
C ASP A 27 7.31 16.40 16.57
N PHE A 28 8.20 16.53 15.58
CA PHE A 28 8.12 17.60 14.59
C PHE A 28 6.89 17.45 13.70
N LEU A 29 6.64 16.26 13.15
CA LEU A 29 5.48 15.99 12.31
C LEU A 29 4.19 16.20 13.10
N LEU A 30 4.12 15.68 14.34
CA LEU A 30 2.98 15.87 15.22
C LEU A 30 2.69 17.37 15.47
N GLY A 31 3.74 18.14 15.76
CA GLY A 31 3.63 19.59 15.94
C GLY A 31 3.19 20.35 14.69
N VAL A 32 3.50 19.84 13.49
CA VAL A 32 3.01 20.40 12.22
C VAL A 32 1.53 20.09 12.03
N LEU A 33 1.12 18.84 12.25
CA LEU A 33 -0.26 18.39 12.04
C LEU A 33 -1.26 18.99 13.03
N GLN A 34 -0.85 19.21 14.28
CA GLN A 34 -1.71 19.76 15.34
C GLN A 34 -1.54 21.27 15.57
N GLY A 35 -0.56 21.88 14.92
CA GLY A 35 -0.19 23.28 15.13
C GLY A 35 -0.91 24.29 14.23
N ASP A 36 -0.38 25.51 14.20
CA ASP A 36 -0.90 26.62 13.37
C ASP A 36 -0.30 26.64 11.94
N PHE A 37 0.40 25.58 11.53
CA PHE A 37 1.00 25.51 10.20
C PHE A 37 -0.11 25.42 9.15
N SER A 38 -0.05 26.29 8.14
CA SER A 38 -1.19 26.53 7.24
C SER A 38 -0.88 26.38 5.75
N ASP A 39 0.34 25.98 5.41
CA ASP A 39 0.72 25.71 4.02
C ASP A 39 0.05 24.41 3.54
N PRO A 40 -0.81 24.46 2.49
CA PRO A 40 -1.58 23.29 2.08
C PRO A 40 -0.71 22.12 1.60
N ASP A 41 0.29 22.39 0.77
CA ASP A 41 1.18 21.35 0.21
C ASP A 41 2.06 20.76 1.31
N GLY A 42 2.54 21.60 2.23
CA GLY A 42 3.27 21.15 3.40
C GLY A 42 2.42 20.30 4.35
N LEU A 43 1.12 20.59 4.52
CA LEU A 43 0.23 19.75 5.34
C LEU A 43 -0.02 18.40 4.68
N LEU A 44 -0.17 18.35 3.35
CA LEU A 44 -0.25 17.09 2.61
C LEU A 44 1.02 16.26 2.81
N LEU A 45 2.19 16.89 2.66
CA LEU A 45 3.47 16.22 2.85
C LEU A 45 3.66 15.75 4.30
N ALA A 46 3.32 16.57 5.29
CA ALA A 46 3.40 16.17 6.69
C ALA A 46 2.48 14.98 7.01
N ALA A 47 1.25 14.99 6.47
CA ALA A 47 0.31 13.89 6.66
C ALA A 47 0.82 12.60 5.99
N HIS A 48 1.45 12.70 4.82
CA HIS A 48 2.10 11.57 4.15
C HIS A 48 3.25 11.01 4.99
N LEU A 49 4.22 11.85 5.39
CA LEU A 49 5.40 11.44 6.14
C LEU A 49 5.06 10.86 7.52
N ALA A 50 3.98 11.33 8.16
CA ALA A 50 3.52 10.81 9.45
C ALA A 50 3.03 9.36 9.41
N GLY A 51 2.69 8.84 8.23
CA GLY A 51 2.32 7.43 8.04
C GLY A 51 3.51 6.51 7.79
N ASN A 52 4.74 7.04 7.78
CA ASN A 52 5.93 6.25 7.52
C ASN A 52 6.24 5.32 8.70
N TYR A 53 6.53 4.05 8.40
CA TYR A 53 6.84 3.00 9.36
C TYR A 53 7.90 3.39 10.40
N VAL A 54 8.89 4.20 10.04
CA VAL A 54 10.00 4.58 10.93
C VAL A 54 9.56 5.48 12.08
N VAL A 55 8.48 6.26 11.90
CA VAL A 55 8.07 7.28 12.88
C VAL A 55 6.64 7.13 13.38
N VAL A 56 5.80 6.40 12.65
CA VAL A 56 4.38 6.28 12.97
C VAL A 56 4.20 5.67 14.36
N ASN A 57 3.33 6.31 15.14
CA ASN A 57 3.02 5.95 16.51
C ASN A 57 1.57 6.34 16.84
N ASP A 58 1.12 6.04 18.06
CA ASP A 58 -0.24 6.33 18.50
C ASP A 58 -0.60 7.82 18.35
N GLU A 59 0.30 8.74 18.72
CA GLU A 59 0.03 10.18 18.64
C GLU A 59 -0.13 10.69 17.20
N LEU A 60 0.72 10.21 16.27
CA LEU A 60 0.60 10.56 14.86
C LEU A 60 -0.65 9.94 14.23
N VAL A 61 -0.98 8.69 14.56
CA VAL A 61 -2.24 8.07 14.12
C VAL A 61 -3.45 8.84 14.65
N ASP A 62 -3.42 9.30 15.89
CA ASP A 62 -4.48 10.11 16.46
C ASP A 62 -4.65 11.44 15.70
N ALA A 63 -3.55 12.13 15.40
CA ALA A 63 -3.56 13.36 14.61
C ALA A 63 -4.09 13.15 13.18
N LEU A 64 -3.72 12.05 12.52
CA LEU A 64 -4.24 11.71 11.19
C LEU A 64 -5.74 11.39 11.24
N LEU A 65 -6.22 10.71 12.28
CA LEU A 65 -7.64 10.45 12.49
C LEU A 65 -8.43 11.75 12.73
N ASP A 66 -7.87 12.69 13.48
CA ASP A 66 -8.47 14.02 13.71
C ASP A 66 -8.61 14.80 12.40
N ILE A 67 -7.56 14.83 11.57
CA ILE A 67 -7.60 15.44 10.23
C ILE A 67 -8.66 14.78 9.35
N LEU A 68 -8.66 13.44 9.29
CA LEU A 68 -9.61 12.67 8.49
C LEU A 68 -11.07 12.93 8.92
N GLY A 69 -11.29 13.09 10.22
CA GLY A 69 -12.59 13.40 10.82
C GLY A 69 -13.03 14.86 10.67
N ASP A 70 -12.13 15.80 10.39
CA ASP A 70 -12.48 17.21 10.28
C ASP A 70 -13.20 17.51 8.96
N SER A 71 -14.52 17.71 9.04
CA SER A 71 -15.37 18.12 7.92
C SER A 71 -14.94 19.44 7.24
N LYS A 72 -14.13 20.27 7.90
CA LYS A 72 -13.61 21.53 7.35
C LYS A 72 -12.27 21.38 6.64
N ALA A 73 -11.55 20.29 6.89
CA ALA A 73 -10.29 20.03 6.22
C ALA A 73 -10.53 19.72 4.72
N PRO A 74 -9.63 20.14 3.82
CA PRO A 74 -9.73 19.82 2.39
C PRO A 74 -9.81 18.31 2.16
N GLU A 75 -10.62 17.87 1.18
CA GLU A 75 -10.82 16.44 0.89
C GLU A 75 -9.51 15.71 0.59
N GLU A 76 -8.57 16.39 -0.06
CA GLU A 76 -7.25 15.84 -0.40
C GLU A 76 -6.39 15.59 0.85
N LEU A 77 -6.41 16.50 1.81
CA LEU A 77 -5.71 16.33 3.09
C LEU A 77 -6.32 15.20 3.91
N ARG A 78 -7.66 15.13 3.94
CA ARG A 78 -8.39 14.02 4.58
C ARG A 78 -8.08 12.69 3.90
N GLY A 79 -8.05 12.66 2.57
CA GLY A 79 -7.70 11.47 1.80
C GLY A 79 -6.26 11.01 2.04
N THR A 80 -5.31 11.96 2.09
CA THR A 80 -3.91 11.69 2.41
C THR A 80 -3.78 11.12 3.82
N ALA A 81 -4.43 11.76 4.80
CA ALA A 81 -4.44 11.25 6.17
C ALA A 81 -5.04 9.85 6.27
N ALA A 82 -6.08 9.52 5.49
CA ALA A 82 -6.61 8.16 5.43
C ALA A 82 -5.57 7.17 4.91
N ILE A 83 -4.92 7.43 3.77
CA ILE A 83 -3.92 6.52 3.19
C ILE A 83 -2.72 6.31 4.11
N SER A 84 -2.25 7.37 4.77
CA SER A 84 -1.13 7.30 5.72
C SER A 84 -1.37 6.37 6.91
N LEU A 85 -2.63 6.01 7.21
CA LEU A 85 -2.94 5.03 8.25
C LEU A 85 -2.70 3.58 7.81
N GLY A 86 -2.61 3.32 6.50
CA GLY A 86 -2.50 1.97 5.93
C GLY A 86 -1.31 1.16 6.45
N PRO A 87 -0.07 1.66 6.39
CA PRO A 87 1.11 0.92 6.86
C PRO A 87 1.03 0.48 8.32
N ALA A 88 0.58 1.37 9.22
CA ALA A 88 0.42 1.03 10.64
C ALA A 88 -0.69 0.00 10.90
N LEU A 89 -1.73 -0.04 10.06
CA LEU A 89 -2.75 -1.08 10.12
C LEU A 89 -2.23 -2.42 9.62
N GLU A 90 -1.42 -2.42 8.56
CA GLU A 90 -0.81 -3.63 7.99
C GLU A 90 0.18 -4.25 8.96
N ASP A 91 1.07 -3.45 9.55
CA ASP A 91 2.02 -3.86 10.58
C ASP A 91 1.31 -4.52 11.78
N ALA A 92 0.28 -3.87 12.29
CA ALA A 92 -0.52 -4.40 13.40
C ALA A 92 -1.30 -5.68 13.02
N ASP A 93 -1.68 -5.88 11.75
CA ASP A 93 -2.35 -7.09 11.29
C ASP A 93 -1.36 -8.25 11.14
N MET A 94 -0.17 -7.97 10.59
CA MET A 94 0.88 -8.96 10.31
C MET A 94 1.58 -9.48 11.57
N ASN A 95 1.84 -8.62 12.56
CA ASN A 95 2.45 -9.02 13.82
C ASN A 95 1.43 -9.64 14.80
N GLU A 96 0.29 -10.11 14.28
CA GLU A 96 -0.79 -10.80 14.99
C GLU A 96 -0.91 -10.32 16.45
N LEU A 97 -1.55 -9.16 16.64
CA LEU A 97 -1.85 -8.55 17.95
C LEU A 97 -2.68 -9.46 18.91
N ASP A 98 -2.59 -10.77 18.80
CA ASP A 98 -3.10 -11.81 19.67
C ASP A 98 -1.99 -12.53 20.47
N ASP A 99 -0.69 -12.31 20.20
CA ASP A 99 0.43 -12.79 21.04
C ASP A 99 0.94 -11.73 22.05
N PRO A 100 0.70 -11.92 23.37
CA PRO A 100 1.22 -11.12 24.49
C PRO A 100 2.71 -10.81 24.46
N ASP A 101 3.52 -11.71 23.90
CA ASP A 101 4.97 -11.65 23.99
C ASP A 101 5.62 -11.00 22.74
N GLU A 102 4.85 -10.73 21.67
CA GLU A 102 5.31 -10.08 20.41
C GLU A 102 4.78 -8.64 20.22
N TYR A 103 3.97 -8.14 21.17
CA TYR A 103 3.37 -6.79 21.10
C TYR A 103 4.35 -5.61 21.09
N ASP A 104 5.57 -5.78 21.61
CA ASP A 104 6.52 -4.67 21.78
C ASP A 104 7.13 -4.17 20.44
N ASP A 105 6.91 -4.90 19.34
CA ASP A 105 7.45 -4.57 18.02
C ASP A 105 6.46 -3.85 17.07
N CYS A 106 5.19 -3.70 17.46
CA CYS A 106 4.18 -3.02 16.63
C CYS A 106 4.31 -1.49 16.66
N CYS A 107 4.06 -0.82 15.54
CA CYS A 107 4.10 0.65 15.48
C CYS A 107 3.01 1.34 16.31
N ILE A 108 1.86 0.69 16.51
CA ILE A 108 0.71 1.24 17.22
C ILE A 108 0.16 0.27 18.25
N SER A 109 -0.44 0.82 19.32
CA SER A 109 -1.03 0.00 20.37
C SER A 109 -2.28 -0.75 19.88
N PRO A 110 -2.64 -1.88 20.50
CA PRO A 110 -3.88 -2.58 20.20
C PRO A 110 -5.14 -1.71 20.37
N GLN A 111 -5.08 -0.75 21.29
CA GLN A 111 -6.17 0.21 21.49
C GLN A 111 -6.29 1.17 20.30
N MET A 112 -5.17 1.69 19.82
CA MET A 112 -5.16 2.59 18.68
C MET A 112 -5.58 1.86 17.40
N PHE A 113 -5.05 0.67 17.14
CA PHE A 113 -5.46 -0.17 16.02
C PHE A 113 -6.99 -0.38 15.96
N ARG A 114 -7.61 -0.81 17.09
CA ARG A 114 -9.07 -0.99 17.18
C ARG A 114 -9.83 0.32 16.96
N LYS A 115 -9.32 1.44 17.47
CA LYS A 115 -9.91 2.77 17.27
C LYS A 115 -9.90 3.12 15.79
N THR A 116 -8.75 2.99 15.12
CA THR A 116 -8.56 3.28 13.70
C THR A 116 -9.51 2.44 12.84
N CYS A 117 -9.52 1.11 13.01
CA CYS A 117 -10.42 0.20 12.28
C CYS A 117 -11.89 0.59 12.42
N LYS A 118 -12.34 0.93 13.64
CA LYS A 118 -13.72 1.36 13.89
C LYS A 118 -14.04 2.70 13.21
N THR A 119 -13.13 3.66 13.27
CA THR A 119 -13.30 4.99 12.67
C THR A 119 -13.38 4.89 11.15
N LEU A 120 -12.46 4.17 10.50
CA LEU A 120 -12.49 3.95 9.04
C LEU A 120 -13.77 3.27 8.59
N ALA A 121 -14.21 2.22 9.30
CA ALA A 121 -15.45 1.52 8.97
C ALA A 121 -16.69 2.42 9.16
N SER A 122 -16.66 3.38 10.09
CA SER A 122 -17.73 4.38 10.27
C SER A 122 -17.74 5.37 9.10
N LEU A 123 -16.58 5.96 8.77
CA LEU A 123 -16.44 6.95 7.71
C LEU A 123 -16.78 6.40 6.32
N TYR A 124 -16.42 5.14 6.04
CA TYR A 124 -16.77 4.51 4.77
C TYR A 124 -18.28 4.37 4.56
N ARG A 125 -19.02 4.04 5.63
CA ARG A 125 -20.47 3.81 5.59
C ARG A 125 -21.28 5.10 5.57
N ASP A 126 -20.71 6.19 6.03
CA ASP A 126 -21.34 7.50 6.01
C ASP A 126 -21.36 8.05 4.58
N ALA A 127 -22.57 8.21 4.04
CA ALA A 127 -22.79 8.69 2.67
C ALA A 127 -22.54 10.19 2.52
N ASP A 128 -22.50 10.95 3.62
CA ASP A 128 -22.21 12.38 3.63
C ASP A 128 -20.69 12.65 3.53
N ILE A 129 -19.85 11.63 3.75
CA ILE A 129 -18.41 11.74 3.53
C ILE A 129 -18.12 11.81 2.02
N PRO A 130 -17.29 12.76 1.57
CA PRO A 130 -16.98 12.91 0.15
C PRO A 130 -16.41 11.64 -0.49
N LYS A 131 -16.72 11.43 -1.78
CA LYS A 131 -16.33 10.24 -2.54
C LYS A 131 -14.83 9.95 -2.43
N LEU A 132 -13.99 10.98 -2.62
CA LEU A 132 -12.53 10.84 -2.54
C LEU A 132 -12.10 10.28 -1.18
N VAL A 133 -12.60 10.88 -0.10
CA VAL A 133 -12.27 10.44 1.27
C VAL A 133 -12.76 9.02 1.52
N ARG A 134 -13.97 8.66 1.10
CA ARG A 134 -14.50 7.28 1.27
C ARG A 134 -13.67 6.23 0.52
N ARG A 135 -13.16 6.57 -0.67
CA ARG A 135 -12.25 5.70 -1.43
C ARG A 135 -10.95 5.47 -0.67
N ARG A 136 -10.29 6.54 -0.24
CA ARG A 136 -9.02 6.46 0.53
C ARG A 136 -9.19 5.72 1.87
N VAL A 137 -10.33 5.91 2.53
CA VAL A 137 -10.69 5.14 3.73
C VAL A 137 -10.79 3.64 3.45
N LEU A 138 -11.39 3.24 2.33
CA LEU A 138 -11.47 1.82 1.97
C LEU A 138 -10.09 1.24 1.65
N GLU A 139 -9.28 1.96 0.88
CA GLU A 139 -7.91 1.57 0.51
C GLU A 139 -7.00 1.41 1.74
N ALA A 140 -7.11 2.30 2.72
CA ALA A 140 -6.39 2.16 3.98
C ALA A 140 -6.93 0.99 4.82
N ALA A 141 -8.25 0.83 4.89
CA ALA A 141 -8.86 -0.18 5.75
C ALA A 141 -8.53 -1.61 5.32
N VAL A 142 -8.43 -1.90 4.02
CA VAL A 142 -8.16 -3.26 3.53
C VAL A 142 -6.78 -3.80 3.89
N ARG A 143 -5.86 -2.93 4.31
CA ARG A 143 -4.53 -3.30 4.85
C ARG A 143 -4.63 -4.11 6.15
N SER A 144 -5.78 -4.07 6.84
CA SER A 144 -6.17 -5.04 7.88
C SER A 144 -7.57 -5.60 7.54
N PRO A 145 -7.63 -6.78 6.90
CA PRO A 145 -8.86 -7.33 6.38
C PRO A 145 -9.97 -7.56 7.42
N GLN A 146 -11.15 -7.01 7.17
CA GLN A 146 -12.35 -7.13 8.01
C GLN A 146 -13.57 -7.59 7.21
N SER A 147 -14.52 -8.22 7.90
CA SER A 147 -15.69 -8.88 7.27
C SER A 147 -16.53 -8.00 6.35
N TRP A 148 -16.59 -6.68 6.60
CA TRP A 148 -17.41 -5.75 5.83
C TRP A 148 -16.79 -5.32 4.49
N GLN A 149 -15.46 -5.46 4.36
CA GLN A 149 -14.73 -4.92 3.21
C GLN A 149 -15.01 -5.72 1.93
N LYS A 150 -15.25 -7.03 2.04
CA LYS A 150 -15.54 -7.85 0.87
C LYS A 150 -16.79 -7.37 0.12
N ASP A 151 -17.84 -7.00 0.84
CA ASP A 151 -19.05 -6.48 0.23
C ASP A 151 -18.86 -5.04 -0.27
N ALA A 152 -18.05 -4.23 0.42
CA ALA A 152 -17.65 -2.90 -0.04
C ALA A 152 -16.90 -2.94 -1.38
N ILE A 153 -15.93 -3.83 -1.52
CA ILE A 153 -15.13 -4.02 -2.76
C ILE A 153 -16.03 -4.48 -3.90
N ARG A 154 -16.93 -5.46 -3.65
CA ARG A 154 -17.92 -5.89 -4.67
C ARG A 154 -18.79 -4.75 -5.15
N ALA A 155 -19.30 -3.94 -4.21
CA ALA A 155 -20.15 -2.79 -4.53
C ALA A 155 -19.39 -1.73 -5.33
N ALA A 156 -18.13 -1.45 -4.96
CA ALA A 156 -17.26 -0.51 -5.67
C ALA A 156 -16.97 -0.97 -7.10
N TYR A 157 -16.57 -2.24 -7.29
CA TYR A 157 -16.30 -2.80 -8.61
C TYR A 157 -17.56 -2.83 -9.50
N ALA A 158 -18.71 -3.20 -8.94
CA ALA A 158 -19.97 -3.26 -9.68
C ALA A 158 -20.60 -1.89 -10.00
N SER A 159 -20.07 -0.79 -9.45
CA SER A 159 -20.62 0.55 -9.61
C SER A 159 -20.53 1.08 -11.05
N GLY A 160 -19.53 0.61 -11.83
CA GLY A 160 -19.19 1.14 -13.15
C GLY A 160 -18.56 2.54 -13.14
N ASP A 161 -18.38 3.13 -11.96
CA ASP A 161 -17.65 4.39 -11.78
C ASP A 161 -16.15 4.07 -11.72
N GLU A 162 -15.38 4.60 -12.68
CA GLU A 162 -13.97 4.24 -12.88
C GLU A 162 -13.10 4.45 -11.64
N ASP A 163 -13.37 5.50 -10.86
CA ASP A 163 -12.69 5.77 -9.60
C ASP A 163 -12.96 4.67 -8.56
N TRP A 164 -14.21 4.23 -8.45
CA TRP A 164 -14.59 3.15 -7.54
C TRP A 164 -14.08 1.80 -8.03
N VAL A 165 -14.03 1.58 -9.34
CA VAL A 165 -13.41 0.38 -9.92
C VAL A 165 -11.91 0.36 -9.60
N LEU A 166 -11.21 1.48 -9.76
CA LEU A 166 -9.79 1.62 -9.40
C LEU A 166 -9.55 1.27 -7.93
N THR A 167 -10.30 1.89 -7.02
CA THR A 167 -10.23 1.58 -5.58
C THR A 167 -10.56 0.10 -5.31
N ALA A 168 -11.55 -0.46 -6.00
CA ALA A 168 -11.89 -1.87 -5.83
C ALA A 168 -10.74 -2.80 -6.25
N VAL A 169 -10.11 -2.57 -7.40
CA VAL A 169 -9.01 -3.40 -7.90
C VAL A 169 -7.78 -3.28 -7.00
N PHE A 170 -7.44 -2.08 -6.52
CA PHE A 170 -6.44 -1.90 -5.47
C PHE A 170 -6.74 -2.79 -4.26
N CYS A 171 -7.98 -2.70 -3.75
CA CYS A 171 -8.39 -3.47 -2.58
C CYS A 171 -8.39 -4.98 -2.79
N MET A 172 -8.57 -5.45 -4.02
CA MET A 172 -8.49 -6.87 -4.36
C MET A 172 -7.08 -7.43 -4.16
N GLY A 173 -6.03 -6.61 -4.13
CA GLY A 173 -4.66 -7.03 -3.79
C GLY A 173 -4.46 -7.39 -2.31
N TYR A 174 -5.38 -6.96 -1.42
CA TYR A 174 -5.32 -7.19 0.03
C TYR A 174 -6.41 -8.14 0.53
N VAL A 175 -7.55 -8.21 -0.15
CA VAL A 175 -8.67 -9.08 0.24
C VAL A 175 -8.89 -10.21 -0.76
N LYS A 176 -8.83 -11.47 -0.31
CA LYS A 176 -9.03 -12.68 -1.14
C LYS A 176 -10.45 -12.87 -1.69
N GLY A 177 -10.55 -13.60 -2.80
CA GLY A 177 -11.81 -14.10 -3.37
C GLY A 177 -12.42 -13.22 -4.46
N PHE A 178 -11.56 -12.57 -5.25
CA PHE A 178 -11.89 -11.72 -6.39
C PHE A 178 -11.11 -12.12 -7.65
N GLU A 179 -10.74 -13.40 -7.76
CA GLU A 179 -9.84 -13.89 -8.80
C GLU A 179 -10.39 -13.61 -10.20
N ARG A 180 -11.71 -13.69 -10.37
CA ARG A 180 -12.36 -13.40 -11.67
C ARG A 180 -12.29 -11.92 -12.03
N GLU A 181 -12.54 -11.05 -11.06
CA GLU A 181 -12.54 -9.61 -11.20
C GLU A 181 -11.12 -9.08 -11.47
N ILE A 182 -10.11 -9.62 -10.77
CA ILE A 182 -8.69 -9.33 -11.01
C ILE A 182 -8.30 -9.72 -12.44
N LEU A 183 -8.60 -10.95 -12.86
CA LEU A 183 -8.28 -11.43 -14.21
C LEU A 183 -9.00 -10.61 -15.31
N ALA A 184 -10.21 -10.14 -15.05
CA ALA A 184 -10.90 -9.24 -15.96
C ALA A 184 -10.21 -7.87 -16.03
N ALA A 185 -9.80 -7.32 -14.88
CA ALA A 185 -9.16 -6.01 -14.76
C ALA A 185 -7.77 -5.93 -15.44
N LEU A 186 -7.09 -7.06 -15.65
CA LEU A 186 -5.85 -7.12 -16.45
C LEU A 186 -6.03 -6.57 -17.88
N ASN A 187 -7.26 -6.58 -18.41
CA ASN A 187 -7.57 -6.06 -19.74
C ASN A 187 -8.08 -4.61 -19.73
N SER A 188 -7.99 -3.92 -18.58
CA SER A 188 -8.42 -2.53 -18.46
C SER A 188 -7.56 -1.61 -19.34
N PRO A 189 -8.16 -0.67 -20.10
CA PRO A 189 -7.40 0.36 -20.80
C PRO A 189 -6.92 1.47 -19.86
N ASN A 190 -7.44 1.52 -18.63
CA ASN A 190 -6.99 2.46 -17.61
C ASN A 190 -5.70 1.93 -16.98
N PRO A 191 -4.57 2.67 -17.08
CA PRO A 191 -3.26 2.19 -16.65
C PRO A 191 -3.19 1.89 -15.15
N ASP A 192 -3.83 2.71 -14.30
CA ASP A 192 -3.81 2.52 -12.85
C ASP A 192 -4.57 1.25 -12.45
N ILE A 193 -5.72 0.98 -13.10
CA ILE A 193 -6.49 -0.26 -12.90
C ILE A 193 -5.67 -1.46 -13.36
N HIS A 194 -5.01 -1.36 -14.51
CA HIS A 194 -4.20 -2.45 -15.06
C HIS A 194 -3.00 -2.76 -14.15
N LEU A 195 -2.30 -1.74 -13.65
CA LEU A 195 -1.20 -1.88 -12.70
C LEU A 195 -1.65 -2.63 -11.44
N HIS A 196 -2.70 -2.16 -10.75
CA HIS A 196 -3.19 -2.85 -9.56
C HIS A 196 -3.74 -4.25 -9.84
N ALA A 197 -4.25 -4.51 -11.05
CA ALA A 197 -4.66 -5.86 -11.42
C ALA A 197 -3.46 -6.80 -11.56
N VAL A 198 -2.32 -6.31 -12.08
CA VAL A 198 -1.06 -7.08 -12.15
C VAL A 198 -0.53 -7.36 -10.76
N GLU A 199 -0.49 -6.33 -9.90
CA GLU A 199 -0.09 -6.43 -8.50
C GLU A 199 -0.96 -7.46 -7.75
N ALA A 200 -2.29 -7.33 -7.80
CA ALA A 200 -3.22 -8.23 -7.15
C ALA A 200 -3.13 -9.68 -7.69
N ALA A 201 -2.84 -9.84 -8.98
CA ALA A 201 -2.61 -11.17 -9.55
C ALA A 201 -1.33 -11.82 -9.02
N GLY A 202 -0.28 -11.01 -8.79
CA GLY A 202 0.95 -11.42 -8.13
C GLY A 202 0.73 -11.85 -6.69
N ASN A 203 0.10 -10.99 -5.88
CA ASN A 203 -0.16 -11.22 -4.45
C ASN A 203 -0.95 -12.50 -4.17
N TRP A 204 -1.82 -12.91 -5.10
CA TRP A 204 -2.61 -14.15 -4.98
C TRP A 204 -2.11 -15.30 -5.85
N GLU A 205 -0.93 -15.16 -6.45
CA GLU A 205 -0.30 -16.21 -7.27
C GLU A 205 -1.25 -16.75 -8.35
N LEU A 206 -1.98 -15.85 -9.02
CA LEU A 206 -3.02 -16.24 -9.98
C LEU A 206 -2.39 -16.81 -11.26
N ASP A 207 -2.23 -18.12 -11.32
CA ASP A 207 -1.71 -18.87 -12.47
C ASP A 207 -2.31 -18.45 -13.82
N ALA A 208 -3.60 -18.12 -13.85
CA ALA A 208 -4.31 -17.70 -15.06
C ALA A 208 -3.87 -16.32 -15.59
N ALA A 209 -3.21 -15.50 -14.78
CA ALA A 209 -2.65 -14.21 -15.19
C ALA A 209 -1.30 -14.35 -15.92
N TRP A 210 -0.66 -15.53 -15.85
CA TRP A 210 0.68 -15.73 -16.41
C TRP A 210 0.84 -15.28 -17.87
N PRO A 211 -0.06 -15.60 -18.83
CA PRO A 211 0.11 -15.16 -20.22
C PRO A 211 0.14 -13.64 -20.37
N HIS A 212 -0.58 -12.93 -19.48
CA HIS A 212 -0.60 -11.46 -19.47
C HIS A 212 0.72 -10.90 -18.93
N VAL A 213 1.15 -11.39 -17.77
CA VAL A 213 2.39 -10.95 -17.11
C VAL A 213 3.62 -11.27 -17.96
N GLU A 214 3.69 -12.46 -18.56
CA GLU A 214 4.75 -12.82 -19.51
C GLU A 214 4.77 -11.89 -20.73
N GLY A 215 3.59 -11.49 -21.22
CA GLY A 215 3.47 -10.49 -22.28
C GLY A 215 4.07 -9.14 -21.90
N LEU A 216 3.86 -8.68 -20.66
CA LEU A 216 4.43 -7.44 -20.14
C LEU A 216 5.96 -7.51 -20.05
N LEU A 217 6.52 -8.61 -19.56
CA LEU A 217 7.98 -8.80 -19.43
C LEU A 217 8.69 -8.90 -20.78
N THR A 218 8.00 -9.37 -21.83
CA THR A 218 8.62 -9.60 -23.14
C THR A 218 8.39 -8.47 -24.13
N SER A 219 7.42 -7.59 -23.86
CA SER A 219 7.15 -6.39 -24.63
C SER A 219 8.18 -5.29 -24.33
N LYS A 220 8.65 -4.62 -25.38
CA LYS A 220 9.53 -3.44 -25.26
C LYS A 220 8.76 -2.14 -25.01
N ASP A 221 7.45 -2.19 -25.21
CA ASP A 221 6.56 -1.03 -25.11
C ASP A 221 5.84 -0.99 -23.75
N THR A 222 6.16 -1.92 -22.85
CA THR A 222 5.64 -1.91 -21.47
C THR A 222 6.16 -0.66 -20.77
N ASP A 223 5.24 0.08 -20.15
CA ASP A 223 5.59 1.23 -19.33
C ASP A 223 6.54 0.82 -18.20
N ARG A 224 7.42 1.74 -17.80
CA ARG A 224 8.46 1.51 -16.80
C ARG A 224 7.89 0.99 -15.48
N GLU A 225 6.87 1.65 -14.96
CA GLU A 225 6.28 1.31 -13.66
C GLU A 225 5.58 -0.05 -13.76
N LEU A 226 4.76 -0.23 -14.79
CA LEU A 226 4.08 -1.50 -15.05
C LEU A 226 5.05 -2.68 -15.23
N LEU A 227 6.22 -2.44 -15.82
CA LEU A 227 7.27 -3.45 -15.97
C LEU A 227 7.80 -3.91 -14.60
N MET A 228 8.00 -2.98 -13.65
CA MET A 228 8.45 -3.32 -12.30
C MET A 228 7.42 -4.20 -11.58
N PHE A 229 6.15 -3.78 -11.58
CA PHE A 229 5.06 -4.61 -11.02
C PHE A 229 4.93 -5.98 -11.71
N ALA A 230 5.19 -6.05 -13.02
CA ALA A 230 5.19 -7.32 -13.75
C ALA A 230 6.34 -8.25 -13.34
N MET A 231 7.50 -7.72 -12.96
CA MET A 231 8.62 -8.52 -12.44
C MET A 231 8.26 -9.15 -11.10
N ASP A 232 7.70 -8.36 -10.18
CA ASP A 232 7.26 -8.83 -8.86
C ASP A 232 6.15 -9.88 -8.99
N ALA A 233 5.11 -9.58 -9.78
CA ALA A 233 4.01 -10.51 -10.01
C ALA A 233 4.50 -11.83 -10.64
N ALA A 234 5.45 -11.78 -11.57
CA ALA A 234 6.01 -12.98 -12.20
C ALA A 234 6.78 -13.85 -11.21
N ALA A 235 7.54 -13.23 -10.30
CA ALA A 235 8.27 -13.93 -9.25
C ALA A 235 7.34 -14.74 -8.34
N GLN A 236 6.15 -14.22 -8.03
CA GLN A 236 5.14 -14.92 -7.25
C GLN A 236 4.40 -16.00 -8.07
N ILE A 237 3.92 -15.67 -9.27
CA ILE A 237 3.02 -16.54 -10.06
C ILE A 237 3.76 -17.78 -10.63
N LYS A 238 4.96 -17.60 -11.21
CA LYS A 238 5.72 -18.70 -11.83
C LYS A 238 7.24 -18.55 -11.59
N PRO A 239 7.73 -18.66 -10.34
CA PRO A 239 9.14 -18.42 -10.01
C PRO A 239 10.12 -19.23 -10.88
N LYS A 240 9.79 -20.50 -11.17
CA LYS A 240 10.62 -21.43 -11.98
C LYS A 240 10.85 -20.94 -13.41
N VAL A 241 9.90 -20.22 -14.00
CA VAL A 241 9.97 -19.71 -15.38
C VAL A 241 10.40 -18.24 -15.40
N ALA A 242 9.83 -17.44 -14.49
CA ALA A 242 10.04 -16.01 -14.38
C ALA A 242 11.51 -15.62 -14.24
N GLY A 243 12.31 -16.38 -13.47
CA GLY A 243 13.72 -16.02 -13.25
C GLY A 243 14.54 -15.91 -14.54
N LYS A 244 14.20 -16.66 -15.59
CA LYS A 244 14.86 -16.54 -16.90
C LYS A 244 14.48 -15.26 -17.66
N LEU A 245 13.24 -14.82 -17.49
CA LEU A 245 12.70 -13.61 -18.11
C LEU A 245 13.17 -12.35 -17.36
N ILE A 246 13.31 -12.43 -16.04
CA ILE A 246 13.70 -11.30 -15.18
C ILE A 246 15.22 -11.04 -15.22
N LYS A 247 16.05 -12.09 -15.31
CA LYS A 247 17.52 -11.98 -15.26
C LYS A 247 18.15 -10.90 -16.17
N PRO A 248 17.70 -10.65 -17.40
CA PRO A 248 18.22 -9.56 -18.22
C PRO A 248 18.02 -8.16 -17.61
N PHE A 249 16.95 -7.93 -16.85
CA PHE A 249 16.63 -6.63 -16.26
C PHE A 249 17.57 -6.24 -15.10
N ALA A 250 18.18 -7.21 -14.42
CA ALA A 250 19.21 -6.97 -13.40
C ALA A 250 20.49 -6.30 -13.96
N GLN A 251 20.61 -6.17 -15.29
CA GLN A 251 21.68 -5.44 -15.96
C GLN A 251 21.17 -4.16 -16.65
N SER A 252 19.96 -3.72 -16.30
CA SER A 252 19.39 -2.47 -16.81
C SER A 252 20.28 -1.29 -16.44
N LYS A 253 20.24 -0.25 -17.28
CA LYS A 253 20.85 1.06 -16.96
C LYS A 253 19.96 1.91 -16.06
N ASP A 254 18.69 1.55 -16.01
CA ASP A 254 17.74 2.10 -15.08
C ASP A 254 17.92 1.37 -13.75
N GLU A 255 18.43 2.10 -12.76
CA GLU A 255 18.83 1.56 -11.45
C GLU A 255 17.64 0.94 -10.73
N GLU A 256 16.48 1.60 -10.73
CA GLU A 256 15.26 1.09 -10.10
C GLU A 256 14.77 -0.21 -10.76
N ILE A 257 14.84 -0.32 -12.10
CA ILE A 257 14.52 -1.57 -12.80
C ILE A 257 15.52 -2.67 -12.41
N ALA A 258 16.80 -2.33 -12.29
CA ALA A 258 17.83 -3.30 -11.94
C ALA A 258 17.63 -3.80 -10.50
N ASP A 259 17.30 -2.92 -9.57
CA ASP A 259 17.06 -3.24 -8.17
C ASP A 259 15.83 -4.12 -8.00
N VAL A 260 14.67 -3.74 -8.58
CA VAL A 260 13.46 -4.59 -8.56
C VAL A 260 13.73 -5.95 -9.19
N ALA A 261 14.48 -6.01 -10.29
CA ALA A 261 14.84 -7.28 -10.91
C ALA A 261 15.71 -8.16 -9.99
N LEU A 262 16.63 -7.56 -9.23
CA LEU A 262 17.47 -8.28 -8.27
C LEU A 262 16.64 -8.81 -7.10
N GLU A 263 15.76 -7.98 -6.53
CA GLU A 263 14.84 -8.37 -5.45
C GLU A 263 13.91 -9.50 -5.88
N ALA A 264 13.31 -9.40 -7.08
CA ALA A 264 12.47 -10.44 -7.63
C ALA A 264 13.23 -11.76 -7.85
N LEU A 265 14.50 -11.71 -8.27
CA LEU A 265 15.34 -12.90 -8.41
C LEU A 265 15.68 -13.53 -7.06
N GLU A 266 15.96 -12.72 -6.04
CA GLU A 266 16.20 -13.20 -4.68
C GLU A 266 14.95 -13.88 -4.11
N ALA A 267 13.77 -13.27 -4.29
CA ALA A 267 12.49 -13.88 -3.90
C ALA A 267 12.26 -15.23 -4.59
N ILE A 268 12.57 -15.33 -5.89
CA ILE A 268 12.51 -16.60 -6.64
C ILE A 268 13.47 -17.62 -6.04
N GLU A 269 14.72 -17.27 -5.75
CA GLU A 269 15.69 -18.19 -5.16
C GLU A 269 15.21 -18.71 -3.80
N CYS A 270 14.67 -17.83 -2.95
CA CYS A 270 14.05 -18.20 -1.67
C CYS A 270 12.89 -19.20 -1.86
N ALA A 271 11.96 -18.91 -2.79
CA ALA A 271 10.82 -19.78 -3.07
C ALA A 271 11.22 -21.16 -3.63
N LEU A 272 12.26 -21.23 -4.46
CA LEU A 272 12.73 -22.50 -5.02
C LEU A 272 13.47 -23.35 -3.97
N ASN A 273 14.15 -22.71 -3.02
CA ASN A 273 14.84 -23.39 -1.94
C ASN A 273 13.86 -23.96 -0.90
N SER A 274 12.77 -23.25 -0.58
CA SER A 274 11.73 -23.77 0.32
C SER A 274 11.00 -25.00 -0.26
N ASP A 275 10.65 -24.97 -1.54
CA ASP A 275 10.06 -26.08 -2.32
C ASP A 275 10.94 -27.36 -2.31
N SER A 276 12.26 -27.19 -2.27
CA SER A 276 13.20 -28.31 -2.30
C SER A 276 13.30 -29.07 -0.98
N ASN A 277 12.99 -28.40 0.15
CA ASN A 277 13.06 -28.99 1.49
C ASN A 277 11.79 -29.78 1.89
N ASP A 278 10.63 -29.52 1.26
CA ASP A 278 9.39 -30.23 1.57
C ASP A 278 9.27 -31.60 0.86
N ASN A 279 10.02 -31.80 -0.22
CA ASN A 279 10.10 -33.08 -0.94
C ASN A 279 10.87 -34.19 -0.17
N GLY A 280 11.32 -33.92 1.06
CA GLY A 280 12.05 -34.86 1.93
C GLY A 280 11.23 -35.44 3.10
N ARG A 281 9.98 -35.00 3.32
CA ARG A 281 9.10 -35.52 4.38
C ARG A 281 7.86 -36.20 3.80
N THR A 282 8.05 -37.35 3.18
CA THR A 282 6.96 -38.34 3.06
C THR A 282 6.94 -39.19 4.33
N TRP A 283 5.83 -39.14 5.07
CA TRP A 283 5.52 -40.03 6.20
C TRP A 283 5.54 -41.50 5.79
#